data_AF-A0A6U1MHI4-F1
#
_entry.id   AF-A0A6U1MHI4-F1
#
_cell.length_a   1.000
_cell.length_b   1.000
_cell.length_c   1.000
_cell.angle_alpha   90.00
_cell.angle_beta   90.00
_cell.angle_gamma   90.00
#
_symmetry.space_group_name_H-M   'P 1'
#
loop_
_entity.id
_entity.type
_entity.pdbx_description
1 polymer ?
#
loop_
_entity_poly.entity_id
_entity_poly.type
_entity_poly.pdbx_seq_one_letter_code
_entity_poly.pdbx_strand_id
1 'polypeptide(L)'
;VTFFVCFVFSAGIPVLLPIGCVSAIVFYWFEKYFFIHYYRTPPNFSSKLVDYVVSWVPISIIIYLLLSIWMLGNDTIFVTKDVQADHQAYAKLNDEYKATDYNTKFTSERTLPLVIMLGLIGGGFAIKWLAYEIGGRVKSFIQFITCRRGTTAAQLAKMTRLTQLDVEYTQAIRRGLMKGVPSYNLLHNPVYRDAFGLTQSFTRKHKHISSMHEMIEKRDSMNKLLKHGYVHGDDMDTVRPARKTKSSQKSDKDMKMIGYSSPTKDGADQV
;
A
#
# COMPACT_ATOMS: atom_id res chain seq x y z
N VAL A 1 -0.56 -13.30 12.04
CA VAL A 1 -0.53 -14.64 12.69
C VAL A 1 -1.71 -14.80 13.66
N THR A 2 -1.89 -13.90 14.63
CA THR A 2 -3.00 -13.96 15.62
C THR A 2 -4.38 -14.09 14.99
N PHE A 3 -4.69 -13.28 13.97
CA PHE A 3 -5.95 -13.37 13.21
C PHE A 3 -6.17 -14.74 12.58
N PHE A 4 -5.13 -15.30 11.95
CA PHE A 4 -5.20 -16.61 11.29
C PHE A 4 -5.51 -17.72 12.30
N VAL A 5 -4.83 -17.72 13.45
CA VAL A 5 -5.07 -18.69 14.52
C VAL A 5 -6.50 -18.56 15.07
N CYS A 6 -6.93 -17.34 15.39
CA CYS A 6 -8.30 -17.11 15.88
C CYS A 6 -9.35 -17.60 14.88
N PHE A 7 -9.13 -17.31 13.58
CA PHE A 7 -10.03 -17.74 12.52
C PHE A 7 -10.09 -19.27 12.41
N VAL A 8 -8.93 -19.94 12.30
CA VAL A 8 -8.84 -21.40 12.14
C VAL A 8 -9.46 -22.15 13.33
N PHE A 9 -9.23 -21.70 14.57
CA PHE A 9 -9.78 -22.37 15.77
C PHE A 9 -11.21 -21.96 16.14
N SER A 10 -11.78 -20.93 15.51
CA SER A 10 -13.13 -20.46 15.85
C SER A 10 -14.23 -21.49 15.62
N ALA A 11 -14.00 -22.48 14.75
CA ALA A 11 -14.93 -23.58 14.50
C ALA A 11 -15.16 -24.47 15.72
N GLY A 12 -14.11 -24.73 16.51
CA GLY A 12 -14.19 -25.54 17.72
C GLY A 12 -14.53 -24.71 18.97
N ILE A 13 -14.11 -23.44 19.00
CA ILE A 13 -14.30 -22.57 20.15
C ILE A 13 -14.73 -21.17 19.64
N PRO A 14 -16.04 -20.92 19.46
CA PRO A 14 -16.53 -19.68 18.90
C PRO A 14 -16.21 -18.44 19.76
N VAL A 15 -15.90 -18.63 21.04
CA VAL A 15 -15.45 -17.57 21.97
C VAL A 15 -14.12 -16.95 21.55
N LEU A 16 -13.29 -17.61 20.74
CA LEU A 16 -12.06 -16.98 20.20
C LEU A 16 -12.35 -15.81 19.26
N LEU A 17 -13.50 -15.79 18.58
CA LEU A 17 -13.82 -14.76 17.61
C LEU A 17 -14.01 -13.36 18.25
N PRO A 18 -14.80 -13.19 19.33
CA PRO A 18 -14.88 -11.90 20.03
C PRO A 18 -13.54 -11.51 20.68
N ILE A 19 -12.77 -12.46 21.21
CA ILE A 19 -11.42 -12.18 21.74
C ILE A 19 -10.50 -11.67 20.62
N GLY A 20 -10.57 -12.29 19.44
CA GLY A 20 -9.85 -11.86 18.24
C GLY A 20 -10.25 -10.45 17.82
N CYS A 21 -11.55 -10.13 17.80
CA CYS A 21 -12.05 -8.79 17.50
C CYS A 21 -11.51 -7.73 18.49
N VAL A 22 -11.56 -8.00 19.79
CA VAL A 22 -11.00 -7.10 20.82
C VAL A 22 -9.50 -6.90 20.59
N SER A 23 -8.76 -7.96 20.29
CA SER A 23 -7.33 -7.88 20.01
C SER A 23 -7.03 -7.00 18.77
N ALA A 24 -7.83 -7.11 17.72
CA ALA A 24 -7.70 -6.31 16.50
C ALA A 24 -8.02 -4.83 16.74
N ILE A 25 -9.04 -4.52 17.57
CA ILE A 25 -9.38 -3.15 17.96
C ILE A 25 -8.22 -2.52 18.73
N VAL A 26 -7.67 -3.23 19.72
CA VAL A 26 -6.52 -2.74 20.50
C VAL A 26 -5.31 -2.50 19.59
N PHE A 27 -5.00 -3.45 18.70
CA PHE A 27 -3.91 -3.29 17.72
C PHE A 27 -4.13 -2.08 16.80
N TYR A 28 -5.35 -1.86 16.32
CA TYR A 28 -5.67 -0.71 15.48
C TYR A 28 -5.40 0.62 16.21
N TRP A 29 -5.85 0.75 17.46
CA TRP A 29 -5.60 1.95 18.26
C TRP A 29 -4.11 2.14 18.55
N PHE A 30 -3.40 1.05 18.85
CA PHE A 30 -1.97 1.06 19.10
C PHE A 30 -1.20 1.50 17.85
N GLU A 31 -1.43 0.87 16.69
CA GLU A 31 -0.76 1.24 15.44
C GLU A 31 -1.05 2.70 15.06
N LYS A 32 -2.30 3.15 15.23
CA LYS A 32 -2.67 4.55 15.01
C LYS A 32 -1.92 5.51 15.93
N TYR A 33 -1.80 5.16 17.22
CA TYR A 33 -1.05 5.97 18.18
C TYR A 33 0.43 6.08 17.81
N PHE A 34 1.06 4.95 17.44
CA PHE A 34 2.45 4.91 17.00
C PHE A 34 2.68 5.68 15.71
N PHE A 35 1.73 5.62 14.77
CA PHE A 35 1.78 6.37 13.52
C PHE A 35 1.80 7.89 13.73
N ILE A 36 1.06 8.38 14.72
CA ILE A 36 0.97 9.82 15.01
C ILE A 36 2.20 10.29 15.81
N HIS A 37 2.66 9.52 16.81
CA HIS A 37 3.64 10.01 17.78
C HIS A 37 5.07 9.56 17.51
N TYR A 38 5.29 8.39 16.92
CA TYR A 38 6.62 7.78 16.84
C TYR A 38 7.20 7.76 15.42
N TYR A 39 6.37 7.48 14.41
CA TYR A 39 6.84 7.37 13.03
C TYR A 39 6.96 8.74 12.35
N ARG A 40 8.18 9.30 12.28
CA ARG A 40 8.49 10.54 11.56
C ARG A 40 8.37 10.44 10.03
N THR A 41 8.61 9.26 9.47
CA THR A 41 8.54 9.00 8.02
C THR A 41 7.71 7.75 7.80
N PRO A 42 6.62 7.80 7.01
CA PRO A 42 5.82 6.62 6.75
C PRO A 42 6.67 5.59 6.00
N PRO A 43 6.72 4.32 6.46
CA PRO A 43 7.37 3.28 5.69
C PRO A 43 6.66 3.15 4.33
N ASN A 44 7.44 3.02 3.26
CA ASN A 44 6.91 2.84 1.91
C ASN A 44 6.31 1.43 1.79
N PHE A 45 5.06 1.27 2.23
CA PHE A 45 4.31 0.04 2.01
C PHE A 45 4.09 -0.13 0.51
N SER A 46 4.83 -1.05 -0.09
CA SER A 46 4.62 -1.45 -1.47
C SER A 46 3.25 -2.14 -1.59
N SER A 47 2.48 -1.80 -2.62
CA SER A 47 1.21 -2.47 -2.95
C SER A 47 1.35 -4.00 -3.02
N LYS A 48 2.54 -4.49 -3.37
CA LYS A 48 2.86 -5.92 -3.41
C LYS A 48 2.61 -6.62 -2.07
N LEU A 49 2.85 -5.97 -0.93
CA LEU A 49 2.62 -6.58 0.38
C LEU A 49 1.13 -6.90 0.58
N VAL A 50 0.26 -5.98 0.18
CA VAL A 50 -1.19 -6.17 0.26
C VAL A 50 -1.62 -7.31 -0.66
N ASP A 51 -1.08 -7.36 -1.88
CA ASP A 51 -1.36 -8.45 -2.83
C ASP A 51 -0.94 -9.81 -2.25
N TYR A 52 0.21 -9.88 -1.56
CA TYR A 52 0.62 -11.09 -0.85
C TYR A 52 -0.37 -11.45 0.26
N VAL A 53 -0.72 -10.53 1.16
CA VAL A 53 -1.65 -10.87 2.26
C VAL A 53 -3.01 -11.33 1.72
N VAL A 54 -3.55 -10.66 0.70
CA VAL A 54 -4.83 -11.02 0.07
C VAL A 54 -4.75 -12.40 -0.59
N SER A 55 -3.61 -12.76 -1.18
CA SER A 55 -3.39 -14.07 -1.79
C SER A 55 -3.45 -15.23 -0.78
N TRP A 56 -3.18 -14.98 0.51
CA TRP A 56 -3.20 -16.01 1.55
C TRP A 56 -4.58 -16.23 2.19
N VAL A 57 -5.51 -15.26 2.07
CA VAL A 57 -6.89 -15.36 2.57
C VAL A 57 -7.64 -16.62 2.06
N PRO A 58 -7.62 -16.98 0.76
CA PRO A 58 -8.31 -18.19 0.33
C PRO A 58 -7.74 -19.48 0.93
N ILE A 59 -6.42 -19.53 1.18
CA ILE A 59 -5.77 -20.68 1.80
C ILE A 59 -6.28 -20.84 3.24
N SER A 60 -6.48 -19.75 3.97
CA SER A 60 -7.01 -19.82 5.34
C SER A 60 -8.44 -20.34 5.40
N ILE A 61 -9.27 -20.03 4.40
CA ILE A 61 -10.65 -20.56 4.32
C ILE A 61 -10.65 -22.08 4.13
N ILE A 62 -9.78 -22.61 3.28
CA ILE A 62 -9.66 -24.06 3.06
C ILE A 62 -9.21 -24.77 4.34
N ILE A 63 -8.18 -24.24 5.01
CA ILE A 63 -7.68 -24.79 6.28
C ILE A 63 -8.77 -24.74 7.36
N TYR A 64 -9.51 -23.63 7.45
CA TYR A 64 -10.64 -23.47 8.37
C TYR A 64 -11.71 -24.53 8.14
N LEU A 65 -12.11 -24.79 6.89
CA LEU A 65 -13.11 -25.80 6.55
C LEU A 65 -12.63 -27.22 6.89
N LEU A 66 -11.38 -27.55 6.58
CA LEU A 66 -10.78 -28.85 6.91
C LEU A 66 -10.75 -29.09 8.42
N LEU A 67 -10.31 -28.08 9.20
CA LEU A 67 -10.30 -28.18 10.66
C LEU A 67 -11.72 -28.26 11.23
N SER A 68 -12.66 -27.52 10.66
CA SER A 68 -14.07 -27.57 11.05
C SER A 68 -14.65 -28.97 10.88
N ILE A 69 -14.41 -29.60 9.72
CA ILE A 69 -14.87 -30.97 9.45
C ILE A 69 -14.20 -31.95 10.43
N TRP A 70 -12.91 -31.78 10.70
CA TRP A 70 -12.19 -32.64 11.65
C TRP A 70 -12.75 -32.54 13.08
N MET A 71 -13.01 -31.32 13.57
CA MET A 71 -13.51 -31.11 14.93
C MET A 71 -14.99 -31.50 15.06
N LEU A 72 -15.84 -31.09 14.11
CA LEU A 72 -17.28 -31.37 14.17
C LEU A 72 -17.63 -32.82 13.78
N GLY A 73 -16.72 -33.53 13.09
CA GLY A 73 -16.88 -34.95 12.76
C GLY A 73 -16.66 -35.89 13.94
N ASN A 74 -16.38 -35.36 15.15
CA ASN A 74 -16.27 -36.17 16.35
C ASN A 74 -17.57 -36.12 17.17
N ASP A 75 -18.40 -37.15 17.06
CA ASP A 75 -19.69 -37.22 17.74
C ASP A 75 -19.58 -37.28 19.28
N THR A 76 -18.40 -37.60 19.82
CA THR A 76 -18.18 -37.69 21.27
C THR A 76 -18.28 -36.35 21.99
N ILE A 77 -18.14 -35.24 21.28
CA ILE A 77 -18.19 -33.88 21.84
C ILE A 77 -19.63 -33.50 22.24
N PHE A 78 -20.64 -34.12 21.63
CA PHE A 78 -22.05 -33.73 21.81
C PHE A 78 -22.89 -34.75 22.60
N VAL A 79 -22.25 -35.71 23.30
CA VAL A 79 -22.97 -36.69 24.11
C VAL A 79 -23.52 -36.01 25.37
N THR A 80 -24.79 -35.62 25.30
CA THR A 80 -25.60 -35.21 26.45
C THR A 80 -26.30 -36.46 26.98
N LYS A 81 -25.61 -37.24 27.81
CA LYS A 81 -26.24 -38.31 28.58
C LYS A 81 -25.90 -38.15 30.06
N ASP A 82 -26.92 -38.35 30.88
CA ASP A 82 -26.91 -38.10 32.33
C ASP A 82 -25.72 -38.78 33.02
N VAL A 83 -24.91 -37.96 33.67
CA VAL A 83 -23.54 -38.22 34.15
C VAL A 83 -23.41 -39.37 35.16
N GLN A 84 -24.51 -39.93 35.67
CA GLN A 84 -24.47 -40.83 36.83
C GLN A 84 -24.47 -42.34 36.53
N ALA A 85 -24.86 -42.81 35.33
CA ALA A 85 -25.02 -44.26 35.07
C ALA A 85 -23.90 -44.92 34.22
N ASP A 86 -23.01 -44.13 33.61
CA ASP A 86 -22.35 -44.55 32.36
C ASP A 86 -20.88 -45.02 32.48
N HIS A 87 -20.26 -45.14 33.66
CA HIS A 87 -18.86 -45.60 33.77
C HIS A 87 -18.59 -46.96 33.08
N GLN A 88 -19.56 -47.88 33.08
CA GLN A 88 -19.46 -49.15 32.35
C GLN A 88 -19.89 -49.04 30.86
N ALA A 89 -20.70 -48.05 30.50
CA ALA A 89 -21.06 -47.77 29.11
C ALA A 89 -19.92 -47.08 28.35
N TYR A 90 -19.13 -46.23 29.02
CA TYR A 90 -17.94 -45.58 28.45
C TYR A 90 -16.87 -46.62 28.03
N ALA A 91 -16.73 -47.72 28.78
CA ALA A 91 -15.80 -48.80 28.41
C ALA A 91 -16.24 -49.53 27.12
N LYS A 92 -17.54 -49.79 26.95
CA LYS A 92 -18.07 -50.41 25.72
C LYS A 92 -18.06 -49.46 24.51
N LEU A 93 -18.30 -48.16 24.73
CA LEU A 93 -18.19 -47.14 23.69
C LEU A 93 -16.75 -46.99 23.17
N ASN A 94 -15.74 -47.13 24.03
CA ASN A 94 -14.34 -47.04 23.59
C ASN A 94 -13.91 -48.19 22.67
N ASP A 95 -14.45 -49.39 22.85
CA ASP A 95 -14.18 -50.52 21.96
C ASP A 95 -14.94 -50.39 20.62
N GLU A 96 -16.15 -49.81 20.64
CA GLU A 96 -16.91 -49.48 19.42
C GLU A 96 -16.30 -48.29 18.65
N TYR A 97 -15.71 -47.32 19.36
CA TYR A 97 -15.02 -46.14 18.79
C TYR A 97 -13.77 -46.51 17.98
N LYS A 98 -13.13 -47.65 18.27
CA LYS A 98 -12.02 -48.18 17.47
C LYS A 98 -12.46 -48.80 16.14
N ALA A 99 -13.73 -49.15 15.99
CA ALA A 99 -14.26 -49.81 14.80
C ALA A 99 -15.08 -48.88 13.89
N THR A 100 -15.37 -47.64 14.30
CA THR A 100 -16.06 -46.67 13.43
C THR A 100 -15.18 -46.25 12.25
N ASP A 101 -15.58 -46.74 11.09
CA ASP A 101 -14.97 -46.55 9.79
C ASP A 101 -14.87 -45.06 9.43
N TYR A 102 -13.74 -44.61 8.89
CA TYR A 102 -13.47 -43.18 8.57
C TYR A 102 -14.55 -42.56 7.68
N ASN A 103 -15.19 -43.39 6.84
CA ASN A 103 -16.27 -42.99 5.94
C ASN A 103 -17.52 -42.48 6.67
N THR A 104 -17.79 -43.01 7.87
CA THR A 104 -18.96 -42.61 8.67
C THR A 104 -18.82 -41.18 9.20
N LYS A 105 -17.60 -40.75 9.55
CA LYS A 105 -17.34 -39.37 10.03
C LYS A 105 -17.57 -38.29 8.96
N PHE A 106 -17.32 -38.63 7.69
CA PHE A 106 -17.53 -37.70 6.58
C PHE A 106 -18.98 -37.62 6.10
N THR A 107 -19.81 -38.62 6.42
CA THR A 107 -21.22 -38.70 6.01
C THR A 107 -22.21 -38.30 7.09
N SER A 108 -21.74 -37.86 8.26
CA SER A 108 -22.60 -37.32 9.32
C SER A 108 -23.43 -36.15 8.81
N GLU A 109 -24.74 -36.15 9.08
CA GLU A 109 -25.70 -35.15 8.57
C GLU A 109 -25.29 -33.69 8.85
N ARG A 110 -24.54 -33.47 9.93
CA ARG A 110 -24.09 -32.14 10.38
C ARG A 110 -22.86 -31.64 9.62
N THR A 111 -22.02 -32.53 9.11
CA THR A 111 -20.78 -32.16 8.39
C THR A 111 -21.00 -32.04 6.89
N LEU A 112 -22.10 -32.61 6.36
CA LEU A 112 -22.48 -32.52 4.94
C LEU A 112 -22.42 -31.10 4.34
N PRO A 113 -23.04 -30.05 4.92
CA PRO A 113 -22.98 -28.72 4.32
C PRO A 113 -21.55 -28.15 4.25
N LEU A 114 -20.71 -28.47 5.24
CA LEU A 114 -19.30 -28.06 5.27
C LEU A 114 -18.49 -28.78 4.21
N VAL A 115 -18.71 -30.09 4.03
CA VAL A 115 -18.05 -30.89 2.99
C VAL A 115 -18.45 -30.42 1.59
N ILE A 116 -19.74 -30.13 1.36
CA ILE A 116 -20.23 -29.57 0.09
C ILE A 116 -19.57 -28.22 -0.20
N MET A 117 -19.55 -27.32 0.79
CA MET A 117 -18.88 -26.01 0.64
C MET A 117 -17.38 -26.15 0.35
N LEU A 118 -16.69 -27.04 1.06
CA LEU A 118 -15.28 -27.35 0.81
C LEU A 118 -15.07 -27.89 -0.61
N GLY A 119 -15.95 -28.78 -1.07
CA GLY A 119 -15.91 -29.33 -2.43
C GLY A 119 -16.10 -28.27 -3.51
N LEU A 120 -17.05 -27.35 -3.33
CA LEU A 120 -17.30 -26.25 -4.27
C LEU A 120 -16.12 -25.28 -4.34
N ILE A 121 -15.62 -24.85 -3.18
CA ILE A 121 -14.50 -23.91 -3.11
C ILE A 121 -13.21 -24.57 -3.61
N GLY A 122 -12.88 -25.75 -3.09
CA GLY A 122 -11.71 -26.52 -3.49
C GLY A 122 -11.74 -26.90 -4.97
N GLY A 123 -12.90 -27.32 -5.48
CA GLY A 123 -13.13 -27.58 -6.90
C GLY A 123 -12.94 -26.34 -7.76
N GLY A 124 -13.48 -25.19 -7.37
CA GLY A 124 -13.28 -23.92 -8.07
C GLY A 124 -11.81 -23.51 -8.13
N PHE A 125 -11.07 -23.67 -7.03
CA PHE A 125 -9.62 -23.43 -6.98
C PHE A 125 -8.86 -24.40 -7.88
N ALA A 126 -9.18 -25.69 -7.85
CA ALA A 126 -8.57 -26.70 -8.69
C ALA A 126 -8.82 -26.42 -10.19
N ILE A 127 -10.04 -26.04 -10.57
CA ILE A 127 -10.38 -25.65 -11.95
C ILE A 127 -9.56 -24.44 -12.38
N LYS A 128 -9.49 -23.39 -11.55
CA LYS A 128 -8.69 -22.20 -11.86
C LYS A 128 -7.20 -22.52 -11.99
N TRP A 129 -6.67 -23.33 -11.08
CA TRP A 129 -5.27 -23.77 -11.10
C TRP A 129 -4.97 -24.59 -12.36
N LEU A 130 -5.84 -25.55 -12.69
CA LEU A 130 -5.74 -26.37 -13.89
C LEU A 130 -5.85 -25.54 -15.17
N ALA A 131 -6.77 -24.56 -15.22
CA ALA A 131 -6.89 -23.62 -16.34
C ALA A 131 -5.63 -22.74 -16.50
N TYR A 132 -4.99 -22.34 -15.39
CA TYR A 132 -3.74 -21.57 -15.43
C TYR A 132 -2.57 -22.41 -15.97
N GLU A 133 -2.38 -23.64 -15.46
CA GLU A 133 -1.35 -24.56 -15.92
C GLU A 133 -1.54 -24.95 -17.39
N ILE A 134 -2.77 -25.34 -17.76
CA ILE A 134 -3.10 -25.69 -19.15
C ILE A 134 -2.93 -24.46 -20.04
N GLY A 135 -3.42 -23.29 -19.65
CA GLY A 135 -3.28 -22.06 -20.43
C GLY A 135 -1.81 -21.69 -20.69
N GLY A 136 -0.95 -21.84 -19.68
CA GLY A 136 0.50 -21.63 -19.82
C GLY A 136 1.15 -22.62 -20.78
N ARG A 137 0.83 -23.91 -20.64
CA ARG A 137 1.34 -24.97 -21.52
C ARG A 137 0.84 -24.83 -22.96
N VAL A 138 -0.44 -24.53 -23.14
CA VAL A 138 -1.06 -24.28 -24.45
C VAL A 138 -0.43 -23.05 -25.10
N LYS A 139 -0.19 -21.97 -24.37
CA LYS A 139 0.51 -20.79 -24.91
C LYS A 139 1.93 -21.14 -25.38
N SER A 140 2.70 -21.88 -24.57
CA SER A 140 4.04 -22.36 -24.97
C SER A 140 3.98 -23.28 -26.19
N PHE A 141 2.98 -24.16 -26.26
CA PHE A 141 2.78 -25.09 -27.37
C PHE A 141 2.37 -24.36 -28.66
N ILE A 142 1.45 -23.40 -28.58
CA ILE A 142 1.06 -22.53 -29.72
C ILE A 142 2.26 -21.70 -30.17
N GLN A 143 3.06 -21.15 -29.27
CA GLN A 143 4.29 -20.41 -29.63
C GLN A 143 5.33 -21.30 -30.32
N PHE A 144 5.41 -22.57 -29.91
CA PHE A 144 6.27 -23.56 -30.55
C PHE A 144 5.79 -23.88 -31.98
N ILE A 145 4.49 -24.13 -32.15
CA ILE A 145 3.89 -24.46 -33.47
C ILE A 145 3.92 -23.27 -34.43
N THR A 146 3.67 -22.05 -33.94
CA THR A 146 3.65 -20.84 -34.77
C THR A 146 5.05 -20.31 -35.11
N CYS A 147 6.12 -21.07 -34.84
CA CYS A 147 7.52 -20.68 -35.09
C CYS A 147 7.89 -19.28 -34.58
N ARG A 148 7.17 -18.77 -33.57
CA ARG A 148 7.35 -17.40 -33.05
C ARG A 148 8.40 -17.34 -31.94
N ARG A 149 9.47 -18.15 -32.06
CA ARG A 149 10.60 -18.23 -31.13
C ARG A 149 11.53 -17.01 -31.17
N GLY A 150 11.33 -16.07 -32.10
CA GLY A 150 12.27 -14.98 -32.37
C GLY A 150 12.13 -13.69 -31.55
N THR A 151 11.17 -13.54 -30.64
CA THR A 151 10.91 -12.20 -30.02
C THR A 151 11.15 -12.11 -28.52
N THR A 152 11.08 -13.19 -27.74
CA THR A 152 11.21 -13.10 -26.27
C THR A 152 12.64 -12.89 -25.79
N ALA A 153 13.64 -13.56 -26.39
CA ALA A 153 15.04 -13.32 -26.05
C ALA A 153 15.50 -11.91 -26.50
N ALA A 154 15.07 -11.47 -27.68
CA ALA A 154 15.36 -10.12 -28.19
C ALA A 154 14.63 -9.03 -27.39
N GLN A 155 13.37 -9.26 -26.98
CA GLN A 155 12.65 -8.35 -26.09
C GLN A 155 13.23 -8.32 -24.69
N LEU A 156 13.65 -9.47 -24.14
CA LEU A 156 14.32 -9.53 -22.84
C LEU A 156 15.65 -8.78 -22.89
N ALA A 157 16.47 -9.00 -23.93
CA ALA A 157 17.71 -8.24 -24.13
C ALA A 157 17.45 -6.72 -24.30
N LYS A 158 16.35 -6.34 -24.98
CA LYS A 158 15.92 -4.94 -25.11
C LYS A 158 15.45 -4.36 -23.76
N MET A 159 14.75 -5.17 -22.95
CA MET A 159 14.32 -4.77 -21.61
C MET A 159 15.52 -4.63 -20.66
N THR A 160 16.45 -5.59 -20.65
CA THR A 160 17.68 -5.52 -19.86
C THR A 160 18.54 -4.31 -20.25
N ARG A 161 18.60 -3.95 -21.55
CA ARG A 161 19.25 -2.71 -22.01
C ARG A 161 18.56 -1.43 -21.52
N LEU A 162 17.23 -1.44 -21.37
CA LEU A 162 16.49 -0.29 -20.82
C LEU A 162 16.64 -0.19 -19.31
N THR A 163 16.83 -1.31 -18.61
CA THR A 163 17.07 -1.33 -17.15
C THR A 163 18.48 -0.86 -16.77
N GLN A 164 19.47 -1.02 -17.65
CA GLN A 164 20.85 -0.54 -17.44
C GLN A 164 21.09 0.92 -17.88
N LEU A 165 20.09 1.57 -18.45
CA LEU A 165 20.18 2.98 -18.78
C LEU A 165 19.99 3.76 -17.48
N ASP A 166 21.11 4.07 -16.83
CA ASP A 166 21.21 5.03 -15.72
C ASP A 166 20.93 6.43 -16.29
N VAL A 167 19.67 6.67 -16.66
CA VAL A 167 19.24 7.95 -17.19
C VAL A 167 19.05 8.85 -15.99
N GLU A 168 19.91 9.87 -15.91
CA GLU A 168 19.73 10.96 -14.96
C GLU A 168 18.27 11.46 -15.03
N TYR A 169 17.63 11.61 -13.87
CA TYR A 169 16.22 11.96 -13.74
C TYR A 169 15.77 13.12 -14.64
N THR A 170 16.66 14.12 -14.79
CA THR A 170 16.51 15.30 -15.66
C THR A 170 16.36 14.93 -17.14
N GLN A 171 17.14 13.96 -17.65
CA GLN A 171 17.01 13.45 -19.01
C GLN A 171 15.76 12.59 -19.19
N ALA A 172 15.37 11.80 -18.19
CA ALA A 172 14.17 10.97 -18.25
C ALA A 172 12.89 11.83 -18.37
N ILE A 173 12.83 12.96 -17.64
CA ILE A 173 11.76 13.96 -17.78
C ILE A 173 11.79 14.60 -19.17
N ARG A 174 12.96 15.05 -19.63
CA ARG A 174 13.09 15.74 -20.94
C ARG A 174 12.68 14.84 -22.11
N ARG A 175 12.90 13.53 -22.01
CA ARG A 175 12.51 12.53 -23.01
C ARG A 175 11.05 12.07 -22.89
N GLY A 176 10.29 12.57 -21.90
CA GLY A 176 8.91 12.14 -21.66
C GLY A 176 8.78 10.67 -21.24
N LEU A 177 9.86 10.06 -20.74
CA LEU A 177 9.88 8.66 -20.31
C LEU A 177 9.17 8.45 -18.97
N MET A 178 9.13 9.49 -18.13
CA MET A 178 8.36 9.46 -16.88
C MET A 178 6.98 10.09 -17.09
N LYS A 179 5.94 9.28 -16.91
CA LYS A 179 4.56 9.75 -16.77
C LYS A 179 4.32 10.09 -15.31
N GLY A 180 4.13 11.37 -14.99
CA GLY A 180 3.90 11.85 -13.63
C GLY A 180 4.38 13.28 -13.46
N VAL A 181 4.02 13.88 -12.33
CA VAL A 181 4.46 15.24 -11.99
C VAL A 181 5.92 15.17 -11.53
N PRO A 182 6.87 15.87 -12.19
CA PRO A 182 8.30 15.81 -11.85
C PRO A 182 8.64 16.45 -10.49
N SER A 183 7.65 17.09 -9.86
CA SER A 183 7.79 17.71 -8.56
C SER A 183 6.42 17.80 -7.90
N TYR A 184 6.35 17.54 -6.59
CA TYR A 184 5.19 17.84 -5.75
C TYR A 184 5.04 19.33 -5.44
N ASN A 185 5.95 20.17 -5.92
CA ASN A 185 5.82 21.60 -5.79
C ASN A 185 4.59 22.09 -6.56
N LEU A 186 3.59 22.60 -5.84
CA LEU A 186 2.32 23.06 -6.40
C LEU A 186 2.52 24.03 -7.58
N LEU A 187 3.56 24.86 -7.52
CA LEU A 187 3.86 25.88 -8.54
C LEU A 187 4.40 25.30 -9.86
N HIS A 188 4.83 24.05 -9.87
CA HIS A 188 5.34 23.36 -11.06
C HIS A 188 4.40 22.27 -11.59
N ASN A 189 3.33 21.96 -10.87
CA ASN A 189 2.31 21.05 -11.36
C ASN A 189 1.38 21.79 -12.34
N PRO A 190 1.25 21.36 -13.60
CA PRO A 190 0.41 22.03 -14.59
C PRO A 190 -1.07 22.07 -14.16
N VAL A 191 -1.56 21.02 -13.51
CA VAL A 191 -2.97 20.93 -13.05
C VAL A 191 -3.27 22.04 -12.04
N TYR A 192 -2.38 22.25 -11.06
CA TYR A 192 -2.56 23.31 -10.07
C TYR A 192 -2.28 24.70 -10.66
N ARG A 193 -1.29 24.82 -11.54
CA ARG A 193 -0.95 26.09 -12.19
C ARG A 193 -2.16 26.66 -12.93
N ASP A 194 -2.86 25.81 -13.68
CA ASP A 194 -4.02 26.22 -14.46
C ASP A 194 -5.23 26.49 -13.54
N ALA A 195 -5.42 25.68 -12.49
CA ALA A 195 -6.47 25.90 -11.47
C ALA A 195 -6.31 27.23 -10.69
N PHE A 196 -5.07 27.63 -10.40
CA PHE A 196 -4.76 28.89 -9.70
C PHE A 196 -4.53 30.08 -10.65
N GLY A 197 -4.64 29.88 -11.97
CA GLY A 197 -4.38 30.93 -12.96
C GLY A 197 -2.96 31.51 -12.89
N LEU A 198 -1.98 30.70 -12.48
CA LEU A 198 -0.61 31.17 -12.25
C LEU A 198 0.15 31.33 -13.57
N THR A 199 0.69 32.52 -13.80
CA THR A 199 1.54 32.78 -14.97
C THR A 199 2.91 32.09 -14.83
N GLN A 200 3.49 31.71 -15.97
CA GLN A 200 4.79 31.02 -15.98
C GLN A 200 5.95 31.90 -15.51
N SER A 201 5.82 33.23 -15.66
CA SER A 201 6.76 34.20 -15.08
C SER A 201 6.70 34.20 -13.55
N PHE A 202 5.50 34.09 -12.97
CA PHE A 202 5.31 34.00 -11.52
C PHE A 202 5.94 32.73 -10.93
N THR A 203 5.69 31.57 -11.54
CA THR A 203 6.22 30.28 -11.06
C THR A 203 7.74 30.14 -11.21
N ARG A 204 8.36 30.83 -12.19
CA ARG A 204 9.83 30.91 -12.30
C ARG A 204 10.45 31.79 -11.22
N LYS A 205 9.79 32.90 -10.88
CA LYS A 205 10.27 33.83 -9.85
C LYS A 205 10.11 33.24 -8.45
N HIS A 206 9.04 32.50 -8.22
CA HIS A 206 8.72 31.89 -6.94
C HIS A 206 8.91 30.38 -7.02
N LYS A 207 10.16 29.92 -6.91
CA LYS A 207 10.46 28.47 -6.94
C LYS A 207 10.00 27.75 -5.66
N HIS A 208 9.94 28.45 -4.53
CA HIS A 208 9.56 27.88 -3.22
C HIS A 208 8.35 28.61 -2.63
N ILE A 209 7.47 27.89 -1.92
CA ILE A 209 6.29 28.46 -1.24
C ILE A 209 6.69 29.54 -0.23
N SER A 210 7.86 29.41 0.41
CA SER A 210 8.41 30.43 1.32
C SER A 210 8.53 31.81 0.67
N SER A 211 8.92 31.87 -0.61
CA SER A 211 9.03 33.14 -1.35
C SER A 211 7.67 33.80 -1.62
N MET A 212 6.58 33.02 -1.63
CA MET A 212 5.23 33.58 -1.69
C MET A 212 4.80 34.14 -0.33
N HIS A 213 5.21 33.50 0.76
CA HIS A 213 4.86 33.95 2.10
C HIS A 213 5.43 35.35 2.40
N GLU A 214 6.68 35.58 2.02
CA GLU A 214 7.34 36.89 2.14
C GLU A 214 6.63 37.98 1.33
N MET A 215 6.12 37.63 0.14
CA MET A 215 5.35 38.56 -0.69
C MET A 215 4.00 38.92 -0.06
N ILE A 216 3.32 37.95 0.55
CA ILE A 216 2.05 38.16 1.27
C ILE A 216 2.29 39.06 2.49
N GLU A 217 3.32 38.75 3.29
CA GLU A 217 3.67 39.54 4.48
C GLU A 217 4.01 41.00 4.13
N LYS A 218 4.77 41.20 3.04
CA LYS A 218 5.09 42.55 2.55
C LYS A 218 3.85 43.31 2.08
N ARG A 219 2.92 42.63 1.39
CA ARG A 219 1.65 43.23 0.96
C ARG A 219 0.79 43.63 2.14
N ASP A 220 0.70 42.78 3.16
CA ASP A 220 -0.09 43.05 4.36
C ASP A 220 0.50 44.20 5.17
N SER A 221 1.83 44.27 5.28
CA SER A 221 2.54 45.39 5.89
C SER A 221 2.25 46.71 5.17
N MET A 222 2.24 46.70 3.83
CA MET A 222 1.92 47.88 3.02
C MET A 222 0.44 48.30 3.16
N ASN A 223 -0.48 47.35 3.18
CA ASN A 223 -1.91 47.63 3.42
C ASN A 223 -2.15 48.21 4.82
N LYS A 224 -1.41 47.74 5.83
CA LYS A 224 -1.48 48.29 7.19
C LYS A 224 -1.00 49.74 7.23
N LEU A 225 0.09 50.07 6.53
CA LEU A 225 0.57 51.44 6.40
C LEU A 225 -0.44 52.34 5.67
N LEU A 226 -1.05 51.87 4.58
CA LEU A 226 -2.08 52.63 3.86
C LEU A 226 -3.31 52.89 4.72
N LYS A 227 -3.77 51.91 5.50
CA LYS A 227 -4.91 52.10 6.42
C LYS A 227 -4.62 53.09 7.54
N HIS A 228 -3.40 53.11 8.08
CA HIS A 228 -3.02 54.08 9.11
C HIS A 228 -2.70 55.47 8.55
N GLY A 229 -2.25 55.57 7.29
CA GLY A 229 -1.93 56.83 6.64
C GLY A 229 -3.13 57.58 6.03
N TYR A 230 -4.31 56.95 5.96
CA TYR A 230 -5.53 57.56 5.40
C TYR A 230 -6.49 58.15 6.45
N VAL A 231 -6.08 58.23 7.71
CA VAL A 231 -6.84 58.91 8.78
C VAL A 231 -6.12 60.20 9.17
N HIS A 232 -6.03 61.14 8.24
CA HIS A 232 -5.94 62.59 8.49
C HIS A 232 -5.91 63.31 7.14
N GLY A 233 -7.09 63.43 6.54
CA GLY A 233 -7.37 64.47 5.57
C GLY A 233 -8.33 65.43 6.22
N ASP A 234 -7.80 66.36 7.01
CA ASP A 234 -8.27 67.73 7.16
C ASP A 234 -7.05 68.54 7.65
N ASP A 235 -6.75 69.62 6.92
CA ASP A 235 -5.69 70.62 7.13
C ASP A 235 -4.22 70.21 6.84
N MET A 236 -3.72 70.64 5.68
CA MET A 236 -2.70 71.71 5.61
C MET A 236 -2.09 71.84 4.21
N ASP A 237 -2.30 73.01 3.63
CA ASP A 237 -1.57 73.54 2.49
C ASP A 237 -0.06 73.69 2.76
N THR A 238 0.73 73.62 1.68
CA THR A 238 2.12 74.09 1.53
C THR A 238 3.27 73.35 2.23
N VAL A 239 3.78 72.25 1.64
CA VAL A 239 5.24 71.93 1.76
C VAL A 239 5.82 71.31 0.47
N ARG A 240 6.98 71.85 0.08
CA ARG A 240 7.87 71.59 -1.07
C ARG A 240 8.23 70.12 -1.37
N PRO A 241 8.63 69.81 -2.63
CA PRO A 241 9.18 68.51 -3.00
C PRO A 241 10.66 68.39 -2.60
N ALA A 242 10.97 67.45 -1.70
CA ALA A 242 12.34 67.08 -1.35
C ALA A 242 12.78 65.80 -2.10
N ARG A 243 13.62 66.02 -3.11
CA ARG A 243 14.85 65.28 -3.44
C ARG A 243 14.85 63.74 -3.31
N LYS A 244 14.84 63.08 -4.47
CA LYS A 244 15.20 61.66 -4.69
C LYS A 244 16.58 61.35 -4.09
N THR A 245 16.64 60.39 -3.16
CA THR A 245 17.88 59.69 -2.80
C THR A 245 17.91 58.32 -3.48
N LYS A 246 18.82 58.19 -4.46
CA LYS A 246 19.31 56.92 -4.99
C LYS A 246 20.21 56.28 -3.94
N SER A 247 19.81 55.15 -3.36
CA SER A 247 20.76 54.19 -2.78
C SER A 247 20.04 52.89 -2.43
N SER A 248 20.17 51.86 -3.27
CA SER A 248 20.66 50.55 -2.84
C SER A 248 20.60 49.60 -4.05
N GLN A 249 21.58 49.75 -4.93
CA GLN A 249 21.94 48.74 -5.91
C GLN A 249 23.16 48.02 -5.32
N LYS A 250 22.93 47.21 -4.29
CA LYS A 250 23.93 46.32 -3.67
C LYS A 250 23.66 44.94 -4.29
N SER A 251 24.42 44.60 -5.32
CA SER A 251 25.51 43.62 -5.21
C SER A 251 24.96 42.26 -4.81
N ASP A 252 24.45 41.56 -5.83
CA ASP A 252 24.23 40.11 -5.81
C ASP A 252 24.67 39.55 -7.19
N LYS A 253 25.88 39.94 -7.56
CA LYS A 253 26.71 39.26 -8.56
C LYS A 253 27.85 38.65 -7.74
N ASP A 254 27.63 37.44 -7.23
CA ASP A 254 28.67 36.45 -6.89
C ASP A 254 28.04 35.29 -6.09
N MET A 255 27.00 34.65 -6.62
CA MET A 255 26.72 33.27 -6.25
C MET A 255 27.27 32.37 -7.35
N LYS A 256 28.60 32.20 -7.29
CA LYS A 256 29.35 31.20 -8.04
C LYS A 256 28.67 29.84 -7.87
N MET A 257 28.52 29.18 -9.01
CA MET A 257 28.13 27.79 -9.15
C MET A 257 28.94 26.89 -8.22
N ILE A 258 28.30 26.37 -7.17
CA ILE A 258 28.75 25.15 -6.51
C ILE A 258 28.26 24.01 -7.40
N GLY A 259 29.14 23.57 -8.29
CA GLY A 259 28.99 22.33 -9.01
C GLY A 259 28.99 21.17 -8.02
N TYR A 260 27.88 20.45 -7.94
CA TYR A 260 27.87 19.12 -7.34
C TYR A 260 28.56 18.17 -8.32
N SER A 261 29.85 17.92 -8.09
CA SER A 261 30.54 16.76 -8.66
C SER A 261 30.04 15.51 -7.93
N SER A 262 29.24 14.71 -8.60
CA SER A 262 28.93 13.34 -8.15
C SER A 262 30.23 12.52 -8.11
N PRO A 263 30.50 11.76 -7.04
CA PRO A 263 31.63 10.85 -7.00
C PRO A 263 31.35 9.67 -7.95
N THR A 264 32.18 9.56 -8.99
CA THR A 264 32.35 8.34 -9.78
C THR A 264 32.86 7.24 -8.85
N LYS A 265 32.04 6.19 -8.67
CA LYS A 265 32.48 4.93 -8.08
C LYS A 265 33.07 4.07 -9.20
N ASP A 266 34.37 4.23 -9.39
CA ASP A 266 35.19 3.24 -10.07
C ASP A 266 35.71 2.23 -9.04
N GLY A 267 35.62 0.95 -9.39
CA GLY A 267 36.51 -0.10 -8.88
C GLY A 267 36.01 -0.90 -7.67
N ALA A 268 35.50 -2.10 -7.93
CA ALA A 268 36.06 -3.34 -7.37
C ALA A 268 35.33 -4.57 -7.95
N ASP A 269 35.82 -5.02 -9.10
CA ASP A 269 35.97 -6.47 -9.31
C ASP A 269 37.07 -6.95 -8.36
N GLN A 270 36.79 -7.97 -7.54
CA GLN A 270 37.73 -9.05 -7.21
C GLN A 270 37.04 -10.14 -6.36
N VAL A 271 37.18 -11.37 -6.87
CA VAL A 271 36.85 -12.72 -6.35
C VAL A 271 35.42 -13.22 -6.59
#